data_AF-A0A949AKK9-F1
#
_entry.id   AF-A0A949AKK9-F1
#
_cell.length_a   1.000
_cell.length_b   1.000
_cell.length_c   1.000
_cell.angle_alpha   90.00
_cell.angle_beta   90.00
_cell.angle_gamma   90.00
#
_symmetry.space_group_name_H-M   'P 1'
#
loop_
_entity.id
_entity.type
_entity.pdbx_description
1 polymer ?
#
loop_
_entity_poly.entity_id
_entity_poly.type
_entity_poly.pdbx_seq_one_letter_code
_entity_poly.pdbx_strand_id
1 'polypeptide(L)'
;MFQQILALVIIGFFLVRLFLQKRKKQIRANEFIFWLVFWCLAAILILSLKWIDKLVADLGFSGMGIEVLLYLGIAVLFYLIFRLRLKLEKIEKNITKIIREMAIKDK
;
A
#
# COMPACT_ATOMS: atom_id res chain seq x y z
N MET A 1 9.24 4.38 23.00
CA MET A 1 9.75 5.65 22.44
C MET A 1 10.53 5.45 21.14
N PHE A 2 11.56 4.58 21.10
CA PHE A 2 12.37 4.37 19.89
C PHE A 2 11.57 3.89 18.66
N GLN A 3 10.63 2.96 18.85
CA GLN A 3 9.77 2.45 17.77
C GLN A 3 8.90 3.52 17.11
N GLN A 4 8.38 4.48 17.89
CA GLN A 4 7.56 5.58 17.36
C GLN A 4 8.38 6.55 16.51
N ILE A 5 9.61 6.88 16.96
CA ILE A 5 10.53 7.73 16.21
C ILE A 5 10.92 7.07 14.89
N LEU A 6 11.24 5.77 14.93
CA LEU A 6 11.62 5.01 13.75
C LEU A 6 10.46 4.91 12.75
N ALA A 7 9.23 4.69 13.23
CA ALA A 7 8.03 4.71 12.41
C ALA A 7 7.75 6.10 11.79
N LEU A 8 7.95 7.18 12.55
CA LEU A 8 7.78 8.55 12.06
C LEU A 8 8.79 8.89 10.95
N VAL A 9 10.04 8.46 11.10
CA VAL A 9 11.10 8.62 10.09
C VAL A 9 10.76 7.86 8.81
N ILE A 10 10.24 6.62 8.92
CA ILE A 10 9.79 5.84 7.77
C ILE A 10 8.63 6.55 7.06
N ILE A 11 7.62 7.03 7.79
CA ILE A 11 6.50 7.79 7.20
C ILE A 11 7.01 9.04 6.48
N GLY A 12 7.92 9.78 7.11
CA GLY A 12 8.55 10.97 6.52
C GLY A 12 9.27 10.65 5.22
N PHE A 13 10.06 9.58 5.19
CA PHE A 13 10.74 9.11 3.97
C PHE A 13 9.74 8.77 2.85
N PHE A 14 8.65 8.06 3.18
CA PHE A 14 7.63 7.72 2.21
C PHE A 14 6.85 8.94 1.70
N LEU A 15 6.56 9.92 2.54
CA LEU A 15 5.94 11.19 2.13
C LEU A 15 6.84 11.97 1.18
N VAL A 16 8.15 12.07 1.48
CA VAL A 16 9.13 12.72 0.60
C VAL A 16 9.20 11.99 -0.75
N ARG A 17 9.25 10.66 -0.74
CA ARG A 17 9.24 9.85 -1.96
C ARG A 17 7.97 10.06 -2.78
N LEU A 18 6.81 10.12 -2.13
CA LEU A 18 5.53 10.40 -2.78
C LEU A 18 5.51 11.78 -3.45
N PHE A 19 6.05 12.79 -2.76
CA PHE A 19 6.14 14.16 -3.27
C PHE A 19 7.10 14.27 -4.46
N LEU A 20 8.25 13.58 -4.40
CA LEU A 20 9.20 13.48 -5.51
C LEU A 20 8.57 12.80 -6.73
N GLN A 21 7.77 11.76 -6.52
CA GLN A 21 7.13 10.99 -7.59
C GLN A 21 5.95 11.75 -8.23
N LYS A 22 5.23 12.57 -7.44
CA LYS A 22 4.26 13.57 -7.95
C LYS A 22 4.95 14.65 -8.78
N ARG A 23 6.10 15.17 -8.32
CA ARG A 23 6.88 16.20 -9.05
C ARG A 23 7.39 15.69 -10.40
N LYS A 24 7.68 14.40 -10.51
CA LYS A 24 8.05 13.73 -11.78
C LYS A 24 6.86 13.43 -12.71
N LYS A 25 5.63 13.85 -12.39
CA LYS A 25 4.37 13.55 -13.14
C LYS A 25 4.12 12.06 -13.42
N GLN A 26 4.80 11.15 -12.71
CA GLN A 26 4.66 9.71 -12.93
C GLN A 26 3.42 9.10 -12.27
N ILE A 27 2.73 9.87 -11.42
CA ILE A 27 1.57 9.42 -10.66
C ILE A 27 0.37 10.28 -11.03
N ARG A 28 -0.79 9.65 -11.29
CA ARG A 28 -2.05 10.37 -11.48
C ARG A 28 -2.52 10.99 -10.17
N ALA A 29 -3.24 12.12 -10.22
CA ALA A 29 -3.73 12.81 -9.03
C ALA A 29 -4.48 11.88 -8.05
N ASN A 30 -5.27 10.94 -8.58
CA ASN A 30 -6.03 9.97 -7.79
C ASN A 30 -5.12 8.99 -7.03
N GLU A 31 -4.02 8.54 -7.65
CA GLU A 31 -3.05 7.64 -7.00
C GLU A 31 -2.28 8.39 -5.90
N PHE A 32 -1.96 9.66 -6.12
CA PHE A 32 -1.33 10.49 -5.09
C PHE A 32 -2.25 10.65 -3.86
N ILE A 33 -3.53 10.95 -4.08
CA ILE A 33 -4.52 11.09 -2.99
C ILE A 33 -4.69 9.76 -2.25
N PHE A 34 -4.80 8.64 -2.97
CA PHE A 34 -4.92 7.31 -2.35
C PHE A 34 -3.74 7.01 -1.43
N TRP A 35 -2.51 7.25 -1.90
CA TRP A 35 -1.32 7.02 -1.08
C TRP A 35 -1.22 8.01 0.08
N LEU A 36 -1.59 9.27 -0.10
CA LEU A 36 -1.58 10.27 0.97
C LEU A 36 -2.54 9.86 2.10
N VAL A 37 -3.76 9.44 1.76
CA VAL A 37 -4.74 8.92 2.73
C VAL A 37 -4.20 7.67 3.43
N PHE A 38 -3.56 6.75 2.70
CA PHE A 38 -2.95 5.55 3.27
C PHE A 38 -1.85 5.88 4.30
N TRP A 39 -0.94 6.80 3.97
CA TRP A 39 0.12 7.23 4.89
C TRP A 39 -0.42 8.00 6.10
N CYS A 40 -1.44 8.84 5.92
CA CYS A 40 -2.13 9.49 7.04
C CYS A 40 -2.81 8.47 7.98
N LEU A 41 -3.52 7.49 7.43
CA LEU A 41 -4.12 6.40 8.22
C LEU A 41 -3.05 5.61 8.99
N ALA A 42 -1.93 5.27 8.34
CA ALA A 42 -0.83 4.59 9.00
C ALA A 42 -0.26 5.42 10.16
N ALA A 43 -0.06 6.73 9.97
CA ALA A 43 0.42 7.63 11.03
C ALA A 43 -0.56 7.69 12.21
N ILE A 44 -1.87 7.79 11.94
CA ILE A 44 -2.92 7.81 12.97
C ILE A 44 -2.93 6.50 13.76
N LEU A 45 -2.83 5.35 13.08
CA LEU A 45 -2.76 4.03 13.72
C LEU A 45 -1.52 3.89 14.62
N ILE A 46 -0.37 4.39 14.17
CA ILE A 46 0.89 4.35 14.94
C ILE A 46 0.82 5.25 16.18
N LEU A 47 0.25 6.45 16.06
CA LEU A 47 0.05 7.35 17.21
C LEU A 47 -0.96 6.79 18.21
N SER A 48 -1.94 6.02 17.72
CA SER A 48 -3.01 5.41 18.52
C SER A 48 -2.66 4.03 19.07
N LEU A 49 -1.38 3.61 19.05
CA LEU A 49 -0.95 2.29 19.54
C LEU A 49 -1.48 1.98 20.95
N LYS A 50 -1.48 2.98 21.85
CA LYS A 50 -2.01 2.84 23.23
C LYS A 50 -3.50 2.47 23.28
N TRP A 51 -4.28 2.94 22.30
CA TRP A 51 -5.70 2.61 22.17
C TRP A 51 -5.89 1.22 21.59
N ILE A 52 -5.05 0.85 20.62
CA ILE A 52 -5.07 -0.48 20.00
C ILE A 52 -4.67 -1.54 21.03
N ASP A 53 -3.65 -1.29 21.86
CA ASP A 53 -3.25 -2.20 22.95
C ASP A 53 -4.42 -2.46 23.92
N LYS A 54 -5.23 -1.43 24.24
CA LYS A 54 -6.42 -1.60 25.08
C LYS A 54 -7.52 -2.39 24.38
N LEU A 55 -7.81 -2.11 23.11
CA LEU A 55 -8.82 -2.84 22.35
C LEU A 55 -8.44 -4.31 22.14
N VAL A 56 -7.16 -4.58 21.88
CA VAL A 56 -6.62 -5.93 21.67
C VAL A 56 -6.65 -6.73 22.98
N ALA A 57 -6.34 -6.09 24.11
CA ALA A 57 -6.50 -6.71 25.44
C ALA A 57 -7.96 -7.04 25.77
N ASP A 58 -8.91 -6.17 25.41
CA ASP A 58 -10.35 -6.39 25.64
C ASP A 58 -10.93 -7.48 24.73
N LEU A 59 -10.33 -7.66 23.54
CA LEU A 59 -10.65 -8.74 22.60
C LEU A 59 -9.96 -10.07 22.94
N GLY A 60 -9.22 -10.16 24.05
CA GLY A 60 -8.63 -11.41 24.56
C GLY A 60 -7.34 -11.84 23.86
N PHE A 61 -6.73 -10.97 23.04
CA PHE A 61 -5.43 -11.22 22.44
C PHE A 61 -4.33 -10.81 23.42
N SER A 62 -3.49 -11.75 23.83
CA SER A 62 -2.35 -11.54 24.72
C SER A 62 -1.13 -10.89 24.04
N GLY A 63 -1.22 -10.63 22.74
CA GLY A 63 -0.17 -9.99 21.93
C GLY A 63 -0.20 -8.46 21.99
N MET A 64 0.94 -7.82 21.76
CA MET A 64 1.03 -6.36 21.63
C MET A 64 0.20 -5.92 20.41
N GLY A 65 -0.50 -4.78 20.48
CA GLY A 65 -1.34 -4.27 19.39
C GLY A 65 -0.58 -4.04 18.07
N ILE A 66 0.75 -3.98 18.15
CA ILE A 66 1.65 -3.95 17.00
C ILE A 66 1.58 -5.24 16.16
N GLU A 67 1.35 -6.40 16.77
CA GLU A 67 1.28 -7.69 16.07
C GLU A 67 0.05 -7.77 15.19
N VAL A 68 -1.10 -7.32 15.70
CA VAL A 68 -2.36 -7.24 14.94
C VAL A 68 -2.22 -6.29 13.75
N LEU A 69 -1.63 -5.11 13.96
CA LEU A 69 -1.35 -4.16 12.88
C LEU A 69 -0.41 -4.75 11.83
N LEU A 70 0.59 -5.52 12.25
CA LEU A 70 1.55 -6.16 11.36
C LEU A 70 0.86 -7.23 10.50
N TYR A 71 0.05 -8.10 11.10
CA TYR A 71 -0.74 -9.09 10.35
C TYR A 71 -1.71 -8.45 9.36
N LEU A 72 -2.39 -7.38 9.77
CA LEU A 72 -3.32 -6.65 8.91
C LEU A 72 -2.56 -5.96 7.76
N GLY A 73 -1.40 -5.36 8.05
CA GLY A 73 -0.51 -4.78 7.04
C GLY A 73 -0.02 -5.80 6.02
N ILE A 74 0.40 -6.99 6.48
CA ILE A 74 0.78 -8.10 5.60
C ILE A 74 -0.40 -8.52 4.73
N ALA A 75 -1.59 -8.71 5.30
CA ALA A 75 -2.78 -9.10 4.54
C ALA A 75 -3.13 -8.09 3.44
N VAL A 76 -3.08 -6.79 3.77
CA VAL A 76 -3.29 -5.70 2.79
C VAL A 76 -2.21 -5.71 1.70
N LEU A 77 -0.94 -5.91 2.06
CA LEU A 77 0.14 -6.03 1.07
C LEU A 77 -0.06 -7.21 0.12
N PHE A 78 -0.43 -8.38 0.65
CA PHE A 78 -0.75 -9.55 -0.17
C PHE A 78 -1.92 -9.27 -1.12
N TYR A 79 -2.98 -8.61 -0.64
CA TYR A 79 -4.09 -8.20 -1.49
C TYR A 79 -3.65 -7.25 -2.61
N LEU A 80 -2.80 -6.27 -2.31
CA LEU A 80 -2.27 -5.33 -3.31
C LEU A 80 -1.39 -6.04 -4.36
N ILE A 81 -0.54 -6.96 -3.94
CA ILE A 81 0.28 -7.79 -4.84
C ILE A 81 -0.61 -8.66 -5.73
N PHE A 82 -1.64 -9.29 -5.15
CA PHE A 82 -2.60 -10.09 -5.90
C PHE A 82 -3.32 -9.26 -6.95
N ARG A 83 -3.81 -8.07 -6.57
CA ARG A 83 -4.46 -7.12 -7.48
C ARG A 83 -3.51 -6.68 -8.61
N LEU A 84 -2.23 -6.47 -8.30
CA LEU A 84 -1.22 -6.10 -9.29
C LEU A 84 -1.00 -7.25 -10.30
N ARG A 85 -0.90 -8.49 -9.82
CA ARG A 85 -0.76 -9.69 -10.67
C ARG A 85 -1.92 -9.82 -11.66
N LEU A 86 -3.16 -9.64 -11.20
CA LEU A 86 -4.34 -9.70 -12.08
C LEU A 86 -4.32 -8.61 -13.17
N LYS A 87 -3.84 -7.40 -12.84
CA LYS A 87 -3.67 -6.33 -13.84
C LYS A 87 -2.59 -6.67 -14.86
N LEU A 88 -1.47 -7.24 -14.42
CA LEU A 88 -0.39 -7.69 -15.30
C LEU A 88 -0.88 -8.74 -16.30
N GLU A 89 -1.62 -9.75 -15.84
CA GLU A 89 -2.19 -10.78 -16.71
C GLU A 89 -3.15 -10.19 -17.75
N LYS A 90 -3.97 -9.21 -17.36
CA LYS A 90 -4.87 -8.53 -18.29
C LYS A 90 -4.10 -7.72 -19.34
N ILE A 91 -3.01 -7.07 -18.94
CA ILE A 91 -2.14 -6.33 -19.86
C ILE A 91 -1.48 -7.30 -20.86
N GLU A 92 -0.97 -8.43 -20.39
CA GLU A 92 -0.35 -9.46 -21.24
C GLU A 92 -1.35 -10.02 -22.26
N LYS A 93 -2.57 -10.36 -21.84
CA LYS A 93 -3.65 -10.80 -22.76
C LYS A 93 -3.99 -9.75 -23.80
N ASN A 94 -4.03 -8.48 -23.42
CA ASN A 94 -4.30 -7.38 -24.36
C ASN A 94 -3.16 -7.23 -25.38
N ILE A 95 -1.90 -7.33 -24.95
CA ILE A 95 -0.74 -7.28 -25.85
C ILE A 95 -0.81 -8.44 -26.85
N THR A 96 -1.05 -9.66 -26.38
CA THR A 96 -1.19 -10.84 -27.26
C THR A 96 -2.32 -10.67 -28.28
N LYS A 97 -3.45 -10.09 -27.87
CA LYS A 97 -4.56 -9.80 -28.78
C LYS A 97 -4.17 -8.78 -29.84
N ILE A 98 -3.51 -7.69 -29.45
CA ILE A 98 -3.06 -6.64 -30.39
C ILE A 98 -2.07 -7.23 -31.41
N ILE A 99 -1.09 -8.02 -30.96
CA ILE A 99 -0.12 -8.68 -31.86
C ILE A 99 -0.83 -9.62 -32.85
N ARG A 100 -1.81 -10.39 -32.38
CA ARG A 100 -2.59 -11.29 -33.24
C ARG A 100 -3.40 -10.53 -34.29
N GLU A 101 -4.06 -9.44 -33.91
CA GLU A 101 -4.81 -8.60 -34.85
C GLU A 101 -3.90 -7.95 -35.89
N MET A 102 -2.72 -7.46 -35.49
CA MET A 102 -1.72 -6.93 -36.43
C MET A 102 -1.26 -8.01 -37.42
N ALA A 103 -0.94 -9.21 -36.95
CA ALA A 103 -0.48 -10.31 -37.81
C ALA A 103 -1.54 -10.80 -38.82
N ILE A 104 -2.83 -10.69 -38.48
CA ILE A 104 -3.93 -11.04 -39.40
C ILE A 104 -4.13 -9.94 -40.45
N LYS A 105 -3.92 -8.67 -40.07
CA LYS A 105 -4.12 -7.52 -40.97
C LYS A 105 -2.97 -7.29 -41.95
N ASP A 106 -1.77 -7.74 -41.60
CA ASP A 106 -0.55 -7.63 -42.43
C ASP A 106 -0.41 -8.79 -43.45
N LYS A 107 -1.46 -9.60 -43.59
CA LYS A 107 -1.55 -10.76 -44.48
C LYS A 107 -2.59 -10.48 -45.58
#